data_AF-B2SXR5-F1
#
_entry.id   AF-B2SXR5-F1
#
_cell.length_a   1.000
_cell.length_b   1.000
_cell.length_c   1.000
_cell.angle_alpha   90.00
_cell.angle_beta   90.00
_cell.angle_gamma   90.00
#
_symmetry.space_group_name_H-M   'P 1'
#
loop_
_entity.id
_entity.type
_entity.pdbx_description
1 polymer ?
#
loop_
_entity_poly.entity_id
_entity_poly.type
_entity_poly.pdbx_seq_one_letter_code
_entity_poly.pdbx_strand_id
1 'polypeptide(L)'
;MFLSRGVFFASCASCLLAVALAVSTPAMAQSVTPASNSSARPAGASAPAAASGAQATTAKGPANAENTDSAGNAVTSDSDFDARQKALDQRTEENNYRYGVAEHDCYAKFFVNSCLNKARDSMRTVQADIRKEQLALDGEQRTQRARVRDEQAAIKRAQDEASAPQRAADDARNAQAYEDKQKQHQIDQAQRAAEAPQRSANAQAYQDKLRQHALDQAQRGISPSQAAANRQAYDQKQGDFQRKLDEARAQGAQKAQERVEKQQSFQKKQADAAQHKADVEARQKQAAEKAEQKRQDALKQQQIEEQQKQQQQQQ
;
A
#
# COMPACT_ATOMS: atom_id res chain seq x y z
N MET A 1 -36.00 30.19 -52.94
CA MET A 1 -34.73 30.08 -52.16
C MET A 1 -34.78 28.78 -51.38
N PHE A 2 -34.46 27.67 -52.06
CA PHE A 2 -33.23 26.89 -51.91
C PHE A 2 -33.17 26.05 -50.62
N LEU A 3 -33.88 24.92 -50.67
CA LEU A 3 -33.42 23.67 -50.08
C LEU A 3 -32.44 23.00 -51.07
N SER A 4 -31.35 22.43 -50.56
CA SER A 4 -30.36 21.61 -51.27
C SER A 4 -29.83 20.61 -50.24
N ARG A 5 -29.40 19.38 -50.52
CA ARG A 5 -29.25 18.43 -51.66
C ARG A 5 -28.92 17.10 -50.91
N GLY A 6 -29.15 15.88 -51.36
CA GLY A 6 -29.28 15.30 -52.68
C GLY A 6 -28.69 13.88 -52.56
N VAL A 7 -29.49 12.86 -52.87
CA VAL A 7 -29.12 11.44 -52.95
C VAL A 7 -28.49 11.18 -54.32
N PHE A 8 -27.42 10.38 -54.39
CA PHE A 8 -26.84 9.91 -55.66
C PHE A 8 -26.89 8.37 -55.78
N PHE A 9 -27.46 7.96 -56.92
CA PHE A 9 -27.38 6.72 -57.71
C PHE A 9 -26.00 6.01 -57.72
N ALA A 10 -25.74 4.81 -58.24
CA ALA A 10 -26.42 3.57 -58.64
C ALA A 10 -25.38 2.76 -59.47
N SER A 11 -25.44 1.42 -59.43
CA SER A 11 -25.13 0.48 -60.53
C SER A 11 -23.70 0.28 -61.09
N CYS A 12 -23.20 -0.96 -61.05
CA CYS A 12 -22.65 -1.78 -62.18
C CYS A 12 -21.88 -3.00 -61.62
N ALA A 13 -22.34 -4.23 -61.80
CA ALA A 13 -22.16 -5.10 -62.97
C ALA A 13 -20.89 -6.00 -62.88
N SER A 14 -21.14 -7.24 -62.45
CA SER A 14 -20.67 -8.53 -62.95
C SER A 14 -19.38 -8.63 -63.81
N CYS A 15 -18.47 -9.52 -63.42
CA CYS A 15 -17.74 -10.36 -64.38
C CYS A 15 -17.34 -11.71 -63.72
N LEU A 16 -17.79 -12.80 -64.34
CA LEU A 16 -17.47 -14.20 -64.04
C LEU A 16 -16.31 -14.69 -64.92
N LEU A 17 -15.52 -15.65 -64.40
CA LEU A 17 -14.78 -16.77 -65.06
C LEU A 17 -13.59 -17.14 -64.12
N ALA A 18 -13.60 -18.20 -63.30
CA ALA A 18 -13.65 -19.65 -63.55
C ALA A 18 -12.33 -20.24 -64.12
N VAL A 19 -11.70 -21.13 -63.32
CA VAL A 19 -11.23 -22.51 -63.64
C VAL A 19 -9.90 -22.90 -62.94
N ALA A 20 -10.02 -23.93 -62.06
CA ALA A 20 -9.13 -25.06 -61.71
C ALA A 20 -7.66 -24.84 -61.28
N LEU A 21 -6.98 -25.67 -60.47
CA LEU A 21 -7.21 -26.70 -59.43
C LEU A 21 -5.79 -27.24 -59.16
N ALA A 22 -5.27 -27.16 -57.93
CA ALA A 22 -4.22 -28.09 -57.44
C ALA A 22 -4.04 -28.02 -55.91
N VAL A 23 -4.70 -28.97 -55.26
CA VAL A 23 -4.44 -29.68 -53.99
C VAL A 23 -3.15 -29.33 -53.20
N SER A 24 -3.30 -28.95 -51.93
CA SER A 24 -2.79 -29.69 -50.73
C SER A 24 -2.97 -28.87 -49.44
N THR A 25 -3.80 -29.39 -48.51
CA THR A 25 -3.87 -29.04 -47.07
C THR A 25 -3.07 -30.10 -46.26
N PRO A 26 -2.89 -30.04 -44.91
CA PRO A 26 -3.23 -29.02 -43.89
C PRO A 26 -1.99 -28.61 -43.03
N ALA A 27 -2.03 -27.60 -42.15
CA ALA A 27 -2.42 -27.76 -40.74
C ALA A 27 -2.41 -26.41 -39.98
N MET A 28 -3.18 -26.40 -38.90
CA MET A 28 -3.85 -25.28 -38.22
C MET A 28 -3.06 -24.58 -37.11
N ALA A 29 -3.68 -23.47 -36.65
CA ALA A 29 -3.59 -22.78 -35.34
C ALA A 29 -2.59 -21.60 -35.26
N GLN A 30 -3.02 -20.34 -35.49
CA GLN A 30 -3.83 -19.42 -34.66
C GLN A 30 -3.19 -18.98 -33.33
N SER A 31 -2.84 -17.69 -33.24
CA SER A 31 -3.18 -16.86 -32.08
C SER A 31 -3.19 -15.38 -32.47
N VAL A 32 -4.27 -14.68 -32.12
CA VAL A 32 -4.47 -13.24 -32.29
C VAL A 32 -4.86 -12.68 -30.92
N THR A 33 -4.07 -11.71 -30.46
CA THR A 33 -4.33 -10.74 -29.37
C THR A 33 -5.39 -9.72 -29.84
N PRO A 34 -6.07 -8.88 -29.01
CA PRO A 34 -5.42 -7.95 -28.09
C PRO A 34 -6.20 -7.45 -26.85
N ALA A 35 -5.49 -6.62 -26.10
CA ALA A 35 -5.80 -5.87 -24.88
C ALA A 35 -6.94 -4.84 -24.99
N SER A 36 -7.45 -4.36 -23.84
CA SER A 36 -7.70 -2.94 -23.54
C SER A 36 -8.19 -2.64 -22.10
N ASN A 37 -7.49 -1.70 -21.46
CA ASN A 37 -7.93 -0.52 -20.67
C ASN A 37 -8.82 -0.59 -19.40
N SER A 38 -8.18 -0.24 -18.28
CA SER A 38 -8.38 0.94 -17.40
C SER A 38 -9.79 1.42 -17.01
N SER A 39 -10.06 1.53 -15.69
CA SER A 39 -10.53 2.76 -14.99
C SER A 39 -10.85 2.51 -13.49
N ALA A 40 -10.94 3.60 -12.72
CA ALA A 40 -10.64 3.69 -11.29
C ALA A 40 -11.85 4.09 -10.39
N ARG A 41 -11.78 3.70 -9.09
CA ARG A 41 -12.33 4.31 -7.83
C ARG A 41 -13.87 4.54 -7.71
N PRO A 42 -14.49 4.75 -6.51
CA PRO A 42 -13.96 5.31 -5.25
C PRO A 42 -14.40 4.64 -3.92
N ALA A 43 -14.02 5.29 -2.81
CA ALA A 43 -14.23 4.96 -1.40
C ALA A 43 -15.67 5.22 -0.89
N GLY A 44 -16.07 4.51 0.18
CA GLY A 44 -17.28 4.79 0.97
C GLY A 44 -17.27 3.99 2.29
N ALA A 45 -17.39 4.69 3.41
CA ALA A 45 -17.22 4.19 4.77
C ALA A 45 -18.54 3.78 5.46
N SER A 46 -18.39 3.02 6.56
CA SER A 46 -19.17 3.02 7.83
C SER A 46 -19.93 1.72 8.19
N ALA A 47 -19.72 1.30 9.44
CA ALA A 47 -20.03 0.06 10.17
C ALA A 47 -21.49 0.00 10.73
N PRO A 48 -21.85 -0.73 11.83
CA PRO A 48 -21.25 -1.86 12.60
C PRO A 48 -22.26 -2.99 13.04
N ALA A 49 -21.77 -4.11 13.59
CA ALA A 49 -22.39 -4.95 14.67
C ALA A 49 -21.46 -6.17 14.93
N ALA A 50 -20.79 -6.29 16.09
CA ALA A 50 -21.26 -6.91 17.34
C ALA A 50 -21.84 -8.33 17.14
N ALA A 51 -21.55 -9.38 17.89
CA ALA A 51 -20.59 -9.72 18.94
C ALA A 51 -20.77 -11.24 19.14
N SER A 52 -19.72 -12.00 19.46
CA SER A 52 -19.81 -13.21 20.30
C SER A 52 -18.40 -13.68 20.64
N GLY A 53 -18.04 -13.49 21.90
CA GLY A 53 -16.77 -13.93 22.45
C GLY A 53 -16.78 -15.42 22.72
N ALA A 54 -15.70 -16.08 22.31
CA ALA A 54 -15.25 -17.33 22.89
C ALA A 54 -13.81 -17.09 23.36
N GLN A 55 -13.63 -17.09 24.68
CA GLN A 55 -12.32 -17.12 25.32
C GLN A 55 -11.74 -18.53 25.16
N ALA A 56 -10.56 -18.64 24.57
CA ALA A 56 -9.67 -19.77 24.76
C ALA A 56 -8.25 -19.24 25.03
N THR A 57 -7.73 -19.74 26.13
CA THR A 57 -6.49 -19.39 26.81
C THR A 57 -5.24 -19.83 26.06
N THR A 58 -4.26 -18.92 25.99
CA THR A 58 -2.80 -19.16 26.06
C THR A 58 -2.24 -20.42 25.39
N ALA A 59 -1.62 -20.24 24.22
CA ALA A 59 -0.45 -21.01 23.80
C ALA A 59 0.60 -20.05 23.22
N LYS A 60 1.69 -19.92 23.96
CA LYS A 60 2.91 -19.19 23.61
C LYS A 60 3.64 -20.00 22.54
N GLY A 61 3.49 -19.61 21.27
CA GLY A 61 4.30 -20.09 20.15
C GLY A 61 5.43 -19.09 19.83
N PRO A 62 6.64 -19.55 19.50
CA PRO A 62 7.81 -18.69 19.35
C PRO A 62 7.64 -17.73 18.17
N ALA A 63 8.23 -16.55 18.37
CA ALA A 63 8.31 -15.48 17.39
C ALA A 63 8.85 -15.99 16.04
N ASN A 64 8.23 -15.47 14.98
CA ASN A 64 8.77 -15.48 13.62
C ASN A 64 10.25 -15.06 13.64
N ALA A 65 11.12 -16.03 13.44
CA ALA A 65 12.52 -15.83 13.09
C ALA A 65 12.75 -16.64 11.81
N GLU A 66 12.28 -16.13 10.67
CA GLU A 66 12.67 -16.57 9.32
C GLU A 66 11.92 -15.71 8.29
N ASN A 67 12.47 -14.55 7.94
CA ASN A 67 12.44 -14.05 6.55
C ASN A 67 13.37 -12.85 6.28
N THR A 68 14.44 -12.67 7.06
CA THR A 68 15.45 -11.64 6.81
C THR A 68 16.65 -12.15 6.03
N ASP A 69 16.83 -13.47 5.90
CA ASP A 69 18.04 -14.05 5.31
C ASP A 69 17.99 -14.18 3.78
N SER A 70 16.80 -14.27 3.17
CA SER A 70 16.70 -14.37 1.70
C SER A 70 16.91 -13.04 0.98
N ALA A 71 16.43 -11.93 1.56
CA ALA A 71 16.72 -10.59 1.03
C ALA A 71 18.19 -10.19 1.27
N GLY A 72 18.76 -10.61 2.41
CA GLY A 72 20.18 -10.44 2.71
C GLY A 72 21.06 -11.20 1.71
N ASN A 73 20.79 -12.48 1.45
CA ASN A 73 21.61 -13.31 0.58
C ASN A 73 21.54 -12.92 -0.91
N ALA A 74 20.39 -12.44 -1.38
CA ALA A 74 20.27 -11.97 -2.76
C ALA A 74 21.07 -10.67 -2.98
N VAL A 75 20.97 -9.73 -2.03
CA VAL A 75 21.71 -8.47 -2.08
C VAL A 75 23.22 -8.68 -1.91
N THR A 76 23.64 -9.62 -1.05
CA THR A 76 25.06 -9.97 -0.93
C THR A 76 25.59 -10.63 -2.20
N SER A 77 24.84 -11.58 -2.78
CA SER A 77 25.23 -12.24 -4.04
C SER A 77 25.36 -11.25 -5.19
N ASP A 78 24.41 -10.32 -5.36
CA ASP A 78 24.50 -9.27 -6.38
C ASP A 78 25.71 -8.34 -6.15
N SER A 79 25.97 -7.95 -4.89
CA SER A 79 27.14 -7.14 -4.56
C SER A 79 28.48 -7.86 -4.80
N ASP A 80 28.51 -9.19 -4.62
CA ASP A 80 29.68 -10.01 -4.88
C ASP A 80 29.98 -10.12 -6.38
N PHE A 81 28.94 -10.25 -7.22
CA PHE A 81 29.09 -10.22 -8.68
C PHE A 81 29.59 -8.85 -9.16
N ASP A 82 29.05 -7.77 -8.62
CA ASP A 82 29.48 -6.40 -8.94
C ASP A 82 30.94 -6.14 -8.54
N ALA A 83 31.38 -6.65 -7.39
CA ALA A 83 32.76 -6.54 -6.95
C ALA A 83 33.72 -7.30 -7.88
N ARG A 84 33.36 -8.51 -8.30
CA ARG A 84 34.14 -9.30 -9.26
C ARG A 84 34.19 -8.65 -10.64
N GLN A 85 33.08 -8.06 -11.09
CA GLN A 85 33.04 -7.30 -12.35
C GLN A 85 34.02 -6.13 -12.32
N LYS A 86 33.99 -5.31 -11.26
CA LYS A 86 34.91 -4.18 -11.10
C LYS A 86 36.37 -4.60 -11.11
N ALA A 87 36.71 -5.75 -10.52
CA ALA A 87 38.06 -6.27 -10.54
C ALA A 87 38.51 -6.67 -11.96
N LEU A 88 37.61 -7.25 -12.78
CA LEU A 88 37.88 -7.56 -14.19
C LEU A 88 38.03 -6.29 -15.04
N ASP A 89 37.20 -5.28 -14.79
CA ASP A 89 37.29 -3.98 -15.47
C ASP A 89 38.62 -3.29 -15.13
N GLN A 90 39.00 -3.25 -13.86
CA GLN A 90 40.28 -2.68 -13.41
C GLN A 90 41.48 -3.41 -14.03
N ARG A 91 41.44 -4.75 -14.12
CA ARG A 91 42.49 -5.53 -14.80
C ARG A 91 42.56 -5.23 -16.29
N THR A 92 41.43 -4.95 -16.92
CA THR A 92 41.38 -4.54 -18.33
C THR A 92 42.03 -3.18 -18.52
N GLU A 93 41.69 -2.21 -17.68
CA GLU A 93 42.28 -0.87 -17.69
C GLU A 93 43.79 -0.92 -17.45
N GLU A 94 44.24 -1.67 -16.45
CA GLU A 94 45.67 -1.83 -16.17
C GLU A 94 46.39 -2.51 -17.35
N ASN A 95 45.81 -3.56 -17.94
CA ASN A 95 46.41 -4.22 -19.09
C ASN A 95 46.58 -3.26 -20.28
N ASN A 96 45.55 -2.46 -20.57
CA ASN A 96 45.59 -1.45 -21.62
C ASN A 96 46.64 -0.37 -21.33
N TYR A 97 46.73 0.09 -20.08
CA TYR A 97 47.76 1.04 -19.66
C TYR A 97 49.17 0.47 -19.83
N ARG A 98 49.41 -0.76 -19.36
CA ARG A 98 50.71 -1.45 -19.50
C ARG A 98 51.10 -1.63 -20.95
N TYR A 99 50.14 -1.98 -21.81
CA TYR A 99 50.37 -2.07 -23.25
C TYR A 99 50.74 -0.71 -23.86
N GLY A 100 50.02 0.36 -23.52
CA GLY A 100 50.31 1.72 -24.02
C GLY A 100 51.70 2.22 -23.60
N VAL A 101 52.10 1.98 -22.34
CA VAL A 101 53.46 2.29 -21.87
C VAL A 101 54.51 1.47 -22.61
N ALA A 102 54.29 0.16 -22.74
CA ALA A 102 55.21 -0.73 -23.46
C ALA A 102 55.34 -0.35 -24.95
N GLU A 103 54.27 0.11 -25.59
CA GLU A 103 54.28 0.61 -26.95
C GLU A 103 55.19 1.84 -27.09
N HIS A 104 55.05 2.82 -26.18
CA HIS A 104 55.95 3.98 -26.14
C HIS A 104 57.42 3.59 -25.89
N ASP A 105 57.67 2.69 -24.96
CA ASP A 105 59.02 2.19 -24.65
C ASP A 105 59.65 1.40 -25.82
N CYS A 106 58.83 0.73 -26.64
CA CYS A 106 59.31 -0.03 -27.79
C CYS A 106 59.88 0.87 -28.90
N TYR A 107 59.35 2.10 -29.07
CA TYR A 107 59.88 3.05 -30.04
C TYR A 107 61.28 3.57 -29.68
N ALA A 108 61.72 3.44 -28.43
CA ALA A 108 63.07 3.76 -28.00
C ALA A 108 64.08 2.62 -28.23
N LYS A 109 63.65 1.44 -28.71
CA LYS A 109 64.53 0.27 -28.92
C LYS A 109 64.92 0.09 -30.39
N PHE A 110 66.10 -0.50 -30.62
CA PHE A 110 66.60 -0.81 -31.97
C PHE A 110 65.72 -1.80 -32.75
N PHE A 111 65.08 -2.78 -32.08
CA PHE A 111 64.20 -3.78 -32.71
C PHE A 111 62.72 -3.51 -32.42
N VAL A 112 62.21 -2.35 -32.85
CA VAL A 112 60.83 -1.88 -32.59
C VAL A 112 59.78 -2.93 -32.96
N ASN A 113 59.84 -3.51 -34.17
CA ASN A 113 58.85 -4.47 -34.65
C ASN A 113 58.75 -5.74 -33.78
N SER A 114 59.90 -6.28 -33.33
CA SER A 114 59.90 -7.44 -32.43
C SER A 114 59.35 -7.08 -31.04
N CYS A 115 59.71 -5.91 -30.53
CA CYS A 115 59.21 -5.39 -29.26
C CYS A 115 57.69 -5.20 -29.27
N LEU A 116 57.15 -4.56 -30.32
CA LEU A 116 55.70 -4.33 -30.47
C LEU A 116 54.91 -5.64 -30.56
N ASN A 117 55.43 -6.64 -31.28
CA ASN A 117 54.77 -7.95 -31.36
C ASN A 117 54.72 -8.62 -29.99
N LYS A 118 55.84 -8.61 -29.23
CA LYS A 118 55.87 -9.15 -27.87
C LYS A 118 54.91 -8.43 -26.93
N ALA A 119 54.84 -7.09 -27.00
CA ALA A 119 53.90 -6.31 -26.22
C ALA A 119 52.44 -6.68 -26.57
N ARG A 120 52.12 -6.81 -27.86
CA ARG A 120 50.79 -7.18 -28.35
C ARG A 120 50.40 -8.61 -27.94
N ASP A 121 51.34 -9.54 -27.96
CA ASP A 121 51.11 -10.92 -27.50
C ASP A 121 50.83 -10.96 -26.00
N SER A 122 51.61 -10.22 -25.19
CA SER A 122 51.35 -10.12 -23.75
C SER A 122 49.98 -9.52 -23.42
N MET A 123 49.55 -8.50 -24.17
CA MET A 123 48.23 -7.89 -24.05
C MET A 123 47.13 -8.90 -24.41
N ARG A 124 47.28 -9.62 -25.53
CA ARG A 124 46.31 -10.64 -25.98
C ARG A 124 46.15 -11.79 -24.98
N THR A 125 47.24 -12.26 -24.38
CA THR A 125 47.19 -13.33 -23.37
C THR A 125 46.35 -12.90 -22.17
N VAL A 126 46.63 -11.73 -21.59
CA VAL A 126 45.89 -11.24 -20.43
C VAL A 126 44.43 -10.92 -20.79
N GLN A 127 44.16 -10.36 -21.97
CA GLN A 127 42.79 -10.14 -22.43
C GLN A 127 42.01 -11.46 -22.62
N ALA A 128 42.67 -12.52 -23.09
CA ALA A 128 42.04 -13.83 -23.21
C ALA A 128 41.66 -14.40 -21.83
N ASP A 129 42.52 -14.24 -20.82
CA ASP A 129 42.25 -14.65 -19.45
C ASP A 129 41.09 -13.85 -18.84
N ILE A 130 41.09 -12.52 -18.99
CA ILE A 130 39.99 -11.64 -18.53
C ILE A 130 38.66 -12.07 -19.18
N ARG A 131 38.65 -12.33 -20.50
CA ARG A 131 37.43 -12.75 -21.20
C ARG A 131 36.93 -14.11 -20.70
N LYS A 132 37.83 -15.04 -20.38
CA LYS A 132 37.46 -16.35 -19.82
C LYS A 132 36.79 -16.20 -18.46
N GLU A 133 37.33 -15.33 -17.60
CA GLU A 133 36.74 -15.04 -16.29
C GLU A 133 35.39 -14.31 -16.41
N GLN A 134 35.27 -13.36 -17.35
CA GLN A 134 34.00 -12.69 -17.63
C GLN A 134 32.89 -13.66 -18.06
N LEU A 135 33.21 -14.59 -18.97
CA LEU A 135 32.25 -15.59 -19.43
C LEU A 135 31.81 -16.54 -18.30
N ALA A 136 32.72 -16.86 -17.37
CA ALA A 136 32.39 -17.63 -16.18
C ALA A 136 31.44 -16.86 -15.25
N LEU A 137 31.74 -15.59 -14.96
CA LEU A 137 30.90 -14.70 -14.15
C LEU A 137 29.49 -14.56 -14.75
N ASP A 138 29.38 -14.29 -16.04
CA ASP A 138 28.10 -14.18 -16.74
C ASP A 138 27.32 -15.51 -16.74
N GLY A 139 28.03 -16.64 -16.82
CA GLY A 139 27.46 -17.97 -16.72
C GLY A 139 26.84 -18.26 -15.35
N GLU A 140 27.54 -17.89 -14.28
CA GLU A 140 27.05 -17.95 -12.91
C GLU A 140 25.82 -17.07 -12.73
N GLN A 141 25.88 -15.81 -13.18
CA GLN A 141 24.77 -14.87 -13.03
C GLN A 141 23.51 -15.33 -13.77
N ARG A 142 23.65 -15.88 -14.99
CA ARG A 142 22.52 -16.46 -15.73
C ARG A 142 21.89 -17.63 -14.97
N THR A 143 22.71 -18.50 -14.40
CA THR A 143 22.23 -19.66 -13.63
C THR A 143 21.49 -19.23 -12.36
N GLN A 144 22.01 -18.24 -11.64
CA GLN A 144 21.35 -17.73 -10.43
C GLN A 144 20.02 -17.06 -10.75
N ARG A 145 19.96 -16.22 -11.79
CA ARG A 145 18.69 -15.62 -12.22
C ARG A 145 17.67 -16.67 -12.68
N ALA A 146 18.12 -17.77 -13.27
CA ALA A 146 17.23 -18.88 -13.60
C ALA A 146 16.65 -19.54 -12.33
N ARG A 147 17.49 -19.86 -11.34
CA ARG A 147 17.06 -20.43 -10.05
C ARG A 147 16.06 -19.54 -9.34
N VAL A 148 16.34 -18.24 -9.22
CA VAL A 148 15.44 -17.28 -8.57
C VAL A 148 14.07 -17.23 -9.28
N ARG A 149 14.03 -17.27 -10.62
CA ARG A 149 12.77 -17.33 -11.36
C ARG A 149 12.00 -18.62 -11.09
N ASP A 150 12.69 -19.76 -11.05
CA ASP A 150 12.07 -21.06 -10.80
C ASP A 150 11.50 -21.15 -9.38
N GLU A 151 12.24 -20.63 -8.40
CA GLU A 151 11.80 -20.50 -7.00
C GLU A 151 10.57 -19.59 -6.87
N GLN A 152 10.63 -18.40 -7.47
CA GLN A 152 9.49 -17.47 -7.47
C GLN A 152 8.26 -18.06 -8.17
N ALA A 153 8.45 -18.77 -9.29
CA ALA A 153 7.38 -19.47 -9.99
C ALA A 153 6.81 -20.64 -9.16
N ALA A 154 7.64 -21.34 -8.38
CA ALA A 154 7.19 -22.38 -7.45
C ALA A 154 6.38 -21.79 -6.29
N ILE A 155 6.86 -20.70 -5.68
CA ILE A 155 6.14 -19.99 -4.61
C ILE A 155 4.78 -19.50 -5.13
N LYS A 156 4.76 -18.86 -6.30
CA LYS A 156 3.51 -18.35 -6.88
C LYS A 156 2.52 -19.49 -7.19
N ARG A 157 2.99 -20.58 -7.78
CA ARG A 157 2.15 -21.77 -8.02
C ARG A 157 1.57 -22.31 -6.72
N ALA A 158 2.38 -22.43 -5.66
CA ALA A 158 1.91 -22.89 -4.36
C ALA A 158 0.87 -21.94 -3.74
N GLN A 159 1.05 -20.62 -3.86
CA GLN A 159 0.07 -19.63 -3.41
C GLN A 159 -1.24 -19.67 -4.22
N ASP A 160 -1.14 -19.83 -5.54
CA ASP A 160 -2.30 -19.94 -6.43
C ASP A 160 -3.09 -21.22 -6.13
N GLU A 161 -2.42 -22.33 -5.85
CA GLU A 161 -3.04 -23.60 -5.45
C GLU A 161 -3.66 -23.54 -4.06
N ALA A 162 -2.97 -22.94 -3.08
CA ALA A 162 -3.51 -22.71 -1.74
C ALA A 162 -4.75 -21.80 -1.75
N SER A 163 -4.77 -20.79 -2.63
CA SER A 163 -5.91 -19.86 -2.78
C SER A 163 -6.99 -20.34 -3.74
N ALA A 164 -6.76 -21.41 -4.52
CA ALA A 164 -7.71 -21.95 -5.49
C ALA A 164 -9.10 -22.28 -4.90
N PRO A 165 -9.22 -22.99 -3.75
CA PRO A 165 -10.54 -23.29 -3.19
C PRO A 165 -11.27 -22.03 -2.72
N GLN A 166 -10.55 -21.06 -2.17
CA GLN A 166 -11.13 -19.79 -1.75
C GLN A 166 -11.63 -18.99 -2.96
N ARG A 167 -10.83 -18.90 -4.03
CA ARG A 167 -11.25 -18.26 -5.29
C ARG A 167 -12.50 -18.93 -5.88
N ALA A 168 -12.53 -20.25 -5.93
CA ALA A 168 -13.70 -20.99 -6.41
C ALA A 168 -14.94 -20.76 -5.52
N ALA A 169 -14.77 -20.67 -4.21
CA ALA A 169 -15.87 -20.35 -3.29
C ALA A 169 -16.38 -18.92 -3.50
N ASP A 170 -15.48 -17.95 -3.64
CA ASP A 170 -15.82 -16.55 -3.89
C ASP A 170 -16.53 -16.39 -5.24
N ASP A 171 -16.05 -17.05 -6.30
CA ASP A 171 -16.69 -17.07 -7.61
C ASP A 171 -18.10 -17.67 -7.55
N ALA A 172 -18.29 -18.76 -6.81
CA ALA A 172 -19.61 -19.35 -6.59
C ALA A 172 -20.55 -18.41 -5.82
N ARG A 173 -20.05 -17.72 -4.80
CA ARG A 173 -20.84 -16.74 -4.01
C ARG A 173 -21.22 -15.53 -4.85
N ASN A 174 -20.32 -15.07 -5.70
CA ASN A 174 -20.56 -13.95 -6.62
C ASN A 174 -21.61 -14.33 -7.68
N ALA A 175 -21.52 -15.55 -8.24
CA ALA A 175 -22.51 -16.05 -9.19
C ALA A 175 -23.91 -16.15 -8.54
N GLN A 176 -24.00 -16.72 -7.35
CA GLN A 176 -25.25 -16.80 -6.59
C GLN A 176 -25.82 -15.42 -6.28
N ALA A 177 -24.98 -14.49 -5.80
CA ALA A 177 -25.41 -13.12 -5.52
C ALA A 177 -25.90 -12.38 -6.77
N TYR A 178 -25.34 -12.67 -7.95
CA TYR A 178 -25.81 -12.12 -9.21
C TYR A 178 -27.19 -12.67 -9.59
N GLU A 179 -27.39 -13.99 -9.51
CA GLU A 179 -28.68 -14.62 -9.78
C GLU A 179 -29.77 -14.14 -8.82
N ASP A 180 -29.47 -14.02 -7.53
CA ASP A 180 -30.43 -13.56 -6.52
C ASP A 180 -30.81 -12.10 -6.73
N LYS A 181 -29.86 -11.24 -7.13
CA LYS A 181 -30.17 -9.86 -7.55
C LYS A 181 -31.07 -9.82 -8.78
N GLN A 182 -30.86 -10.72 -9.74
CA GLN A 182 -31.75 -10.81 -10.90
C GLN A 182 -33.17 -11.21 -10.50
N LYS A 183 -33.33 -12.20 -9.61
CA LYS A 183 -34.64 -12.61 -9.08
C LYS A 183 -35.30 -11.47 -8.30
N GLN A 184 -34.54 -10.81 -7.43
CA GLN A 184 -35.05 -9.70 -6.63
C GLN A 184 -35.54 -8.56 -7.52
N HIS A 185 -34.78 -8.20 -8.55
CA HIS A 185 -35.21 -7.18 -9.51
C HIS A 185 -36.51 -7.56 -10.22
N GLN A 186 -36.69 -8.83 -10.59
CA GLN A 186 -37.95 -9.30 -11.18
C GLN A 186 -39.11 -9.23 -10.19
N ILE A 187 -38.89 -9.59 -8.93
CA ILE A 187 -39.90 -9.49 -7.86
C ILE A 187 -40.27 -8.02 -7.62
N ASP A 188 -39.27 -7.14 -7.48
CA ASP A 188 -39.48 -5.71 -7.26
C ASP A 188 -40.25 -5.07 -8.43
N GLN A 189 -39.96 -5.48 -9.67
CA GLN A 189 -40.72 -5.06 -10.83
C GLN A 189 -42.17 -5.55 -10.79
N ALA A 190 -42.40 -6.82 -10.45
CA ALA A 190 -43.74 -7.37 -10.34
C ALA A 190 -44.54 -6.69 -9.21
N GLN A 191 -43.92 -6.44 -8.05
CA GLN A 191 -44.52 -5.70 -6.95
C GLN A 191 -44.84 -4.26 -7.36
N ARG A 192 -43.91 -3.58 -8.04
CA ARG A 192 -44.15 -2.23 -8.55
C ARG A 192 -45.30 -2.22 -9.57
N ALA A 193 -45.40 -3.22 -10.44
CA ALA A 193 -46.52 -3.31 -11.37
C ALA A 193 -47.86 -3.54 -10.62
N ALA A 194 -47.89 -4.44 -9.63
CA ALA A 194 -49.07 -4.73 -8.83
C ALA A 194 -49.56 -3.54 -7.99
N GLU A 195 -48.64 -2.75 -7.44
CA GLU A 195 -48.95 -1.56 -6.64
C GLU A 195 -49.23 -0.30 -7.48
N ALA A 196 -48.98 -0.33 -8.79
CA ALA A 196 -49.22 0.82 -9.68
C ALA A 196 -50.64 1.42 -9.59
N PRO A 197 -51.73 0.64 -9.65
CA PRO A 197 -53.09 1.19 -9.50
C PRO A 197 -53.35 1.76 -8.09
N GLN A 198 -52.77 1.17 -7.05
CA GLN A 198 -52.92 1.70 -5.70
C GLN A 198 -52.14 3.01 -5.51
N ARG A 199 -50.95 3.13 -6.11
CA ARG A 199 -50.17 4.37 -6.11
C ARG A 199 -50.88 5.49 -6.88
N SER A 200 -51.51 5.20 -8.02
CA SER A 200 -52.27 6.21 -8.76
C SER A 200 -53.52 6.65 -7.98
N ALA A 201 -54.25 5.72 -7.35
CA ALA A 201 -55.38 6.05 -6.49
C ALA A 201 -54.95 6.89 -5.27
N ASN A 202 -53.82 6.56 -4.64
CA ASN A 202 -53.29 7.35 -3.53
C ASN A 202 -52.87 8.77 -3.98
N ALA A 203 -52.21 8.88 -5.14
CA ALA A 203 -51.83 10.17 -5.71
C ALA A 203 -53.05 11.05 -6.01
N GLN A 204 -54.13 10.47 -6.54
CA GLN A 204 -55.40 11.18 -6.75
C GLN A 204 -56.01 11.63 -5.42
N ALA A 205 -56.10 10.72 -4.44
CA ALA A 205 -56.61 11.06 -3.12
C ALA A 205 -55.80 12.18 -2.43
N TYR A 206 -54.49 12.22 -2.64
CA TYR A 206 -53.64 13.31 -2.15
C TYR A 206 -53.96 14.63 -2.84
N GLN A 207 -54.12 14.63 -4.18
CA GLN A 207 -54.52 15.83 -4.92
C GLN A 207 -55.90 16.34 -4.51
N ASP A 208 -56.85 15.44 -4.27
CA ASP A 208 -58.18 15.81 -3.79
C ASP A 208 -58.14 16.40 -2.39
N LYS A 209 -57.33 15.85 -1.49
CA LYS A 209 -57.07 16.46 -0.18
C LYS A 209 -56.46 17.85 -0.29
N LEU A 210 -55.52 18.06 -1.23
CA LEU A 210 -54.97 19.39 -1.49
C LEU A 210 -56.05 20.37 -1.98
N ARG A 211 -56.93 19.94 -2.89
CA ARG A 211 -58.08 20.74 -3.34
C ARG A 211 -59.02 21.07 -2.18
N GLN A 212 -59.38 20.06 -1.39
CA GLN A 212 -60.23 20.25 -0.22
C GLN A 212 -59.61 21.23 0.76
N HIS A 213 -58.31 21.09 1.06
CA HIS A 213 -57.60 22.02 1.94
C HIS A 213 -57.57 23.45 1.37
N ALA A 214 -57.43 23.62 0.05
CA ALA A 214 -57.49 24.93 -0.59
C ALA A 214 -58.89 25.56 -0.49
N LEU A 215 -59.96 24.76 -0.67
CA LEU A 215 -61.34 25.21 -0.48
C LEU A 215 -61.63 25.56 0.99
N ASP A 216 -61.17 24.72 1.92
CA ASP A 216 -61.26 24.96 3.36
C ASP A 216 -60.54 26.25 3.76
N GLN A 217 -59.36 26.53 3.20
CA GLN A 217 -58.66 27.80 3.44
C GLN A 217 -59.45 28.99 2.91
N ALA A 218 -60.04 28.88 1.71
CA ALA A 218 -60.88 29.92 1.15
C ALA A 218 -62.13 30.18 2.01
N GLN A 219 -62.74 29.12 2.56
CA GLN A 219 -63.92 29.21 3.44
C GLN A 219 -63.58 29.70 4.85
N ARG A 220 -62.44 29.30 5.41
CA ARG A 220 -62.00 29.72 6.75
C ARG A 220 -61.52 31.16 6.80
N GLY A 221 -61.40 31.85 5.65
CA GLY A 221 -61.11 33.28 5.51
C GLY A 221 -60.49 33.90 6.76
N ILE A 222 -59.17 33.80 6.88
CA ILE A 222 -58.44 34.30 8.06
C ILE A 222 -58.88 35.76 8.28
N SER A 223 -59.62 36.00 9.36
CA SER A 223 -60.00 37.37 9.70
C SER A 223 -58.72 38.19 9.86
N PRO A 224 -58.70 39.47 9.48
CA PRO A 224 -57.50 40.31 9.65
C PRO A 224 -56.94 40.28 11.08
N SER A 225 -57.77 39.99 12.10
CA SER A 225 -57.35 39.77 13.48
C SER A 225 -56.58 38.45 13.71
N GLN A 226 -56.97 37.33 13.10
CA GLN A 226 -56.23 36.07 13.17
C GLN A 226 -54.92 36.12 12.37
N ALA A 227 -54.89 36.84 11.24
CA ALA A 227 -53.67 37.05 10.46
C ALA A 227 -52.62 37.82 11.26
N ALA A 228 -53.05 38.87 11.99
CA ALA A 228 -52.19 39.63 12.89
C ALA A 228 -51.65 38.76 14.05
N ALA A 229 -52.52 37.96 14.69
CA ALA A 229 -52.11 37.05 15.77
C ALA A 229 -51.12 35.97 15.29
N ASN A 230 -51.32 35.39 14.11
CA ASN A 230 -50.42 34.41 13.53
C ASN A 230 -49.06 35.03 13.15
N ARG A 231 -49.05 36.26 12.65
CA ARG A 231 -47.81 37.00 12.36
C ARG A 231 -47.02 37.28 13.64
N GLN A 232 -47.69 37.74 14.69
CA GLN A 232 -47.06 37.94 16.00
C GLN A 232 -46.50 36.64 16.57
N ALA A 233 -47.25 35.53 16.49
CA ALA A 233 -46.77 34.23 16.94
C ALA A 233 -45.58 33.72 16.11
N TYR A 234 -45.54 34.01 14.81
CA TYR A 234 -44.40 33.69 13.94
C TYR A 234 -43.16 34.50 14.32
N ASP A 235 -43.31 35.82 14.47
CA ASP A 235 -42.21 36.73 14.84
C ASP A 235 -41.64 36.38 16.22
N GLN A 236 -42.49 36.02 17.18
CA GLN A 236 -42.08 35.50 18.49
C GLN A 236 -41.28 34.19 18.35
N LYS A 237 -41.78 33.23 17.56
CA LYS A 237 -41.07 31.96 17.32
C LYS A 237 -39.72 32.15 16.63
N GLN A 238 -39.61 33.11 15.71
CA GLN A 238 -38.33 33.47 15.09
C GLN A 238 -37.35 34.04 16.12
N GLY A 239 -37.82 34.95 16.99
CA GLY A 239 -37.02 35.48 18.10
C GLY A 239 -36.56 34.39 19.06
N ASP A 240 -37.45 33.48 19.44
CA ASP A 240 -37.13 32.34 20.33
C ASP A 240 -36.12 31.39 19.70
N PHE A 241 -36.24 31.12 18.41
CA PHE A 241 -35.29 30.29 17.68
C PHE A 241 -33.90 30.93 17.63
N GLN A 242 -33.85 32.23 17.33
CA GLN A 242 -32.60 32.98 17.30
C GLN A 242 -31.93 32.98 18.68
N ARG A 243 -32.70 33.22 19.75
CA ARG A 243 -32.20 33.12 21.14
C ARG A 243 -31.63 31.74 21.46
N LYS A 244 -32.31 30.66 21.04
CA LYS A 244 -31.81 29.28 21.23
C LYS A 244 -30.52 29.00 20.46
N LEU A 245 -30.36 29.56 19.26
CA LEU A 245 -29.10 29.42 18.51
C LEU A 245 -27.96 30.15 19.21
N ASP A 246 -28.21 31.36 19.70
CA ASP A 246 -27.19 32.15 20.39
C ASP A 246 -26.81 31.52 21.74
N GLU A 247 -27.78 30.97 22.47
CA GLU A 247 -27.53 30.19 23.68
C GLU A 247 -26.72 28.91 23.37
N ALA A 248 -27.07 28.17 22.32
CA ALA A 248 -26.33 26.98 21.92
C ALA A 248 -24.88 27.30 21.49
N ARG A 249 -24.66 28.43 20.80
CA ARG A 249 -23.31 28.92 20.46
C ARG A 249 -22.52 29.28 21.71
N ALA A 250 -23.13 30.00 22.65
CA ALA A 250 -22.49 30.36 23.91
C ALA A 250 -22.10 29.12 24.73
N GLN A 251 -23.00 28.15 24.85
CA GLN A 251 -22.71 26.86 25.51
C GLN A 251 -21.62 26.06 24.77
N GLY A 252 -21.64 26.08 23.44
CA GLY A 252 -20.61 25.45 22.62
C GLY A 252 -19.22 26.06 22.87
N ALA A 253 -19.15 27.40 22.95
CA ALA A 253 -17.92 28.13 23.25
C ALA A 253 -17.40 27.83 24.66
N GLN A 254 -18.27 27.82 25.68
CA GLN A 254 -17.89 27.46 27.05
C GLN A 254 -17.35 26.03 27.14
N LYS A 255 -18.05 25.06 26.54
CA LYS A 255 -17.57 23.66 26.51
C LYS A 255 -16.27 23.51 25.74
N ALA A 256 -16.01 24.34 24.73
CA ALA A 256 -14.74 24.33 24.02
C ALA A 256 -13.59 24.83 24.91
N GLN A 257 -13.79 25.90 25.67
CA GLN A 257 -12.84 26.40 26.67
C GLN A 257 -12.56 25.34 27.74
N GLU A 258 -13.60 24.71 28.28
CA GLU A 258 -13.45 23.65 29.28
C GLU A 258 -12.63 22.45 28.75
N ARG A 259 -12.78 22.09 27.48
CA ARG A 259 -11.95 21.04 26.86
C ARG A 259 -10.48 21.43 26.79
N VAL A 260 -10.17 22.67 26.44
CA VAL A 260 -8.79 23.18 26.40
C VAL A 260 -8.17 23.16 27.80
N GLU A 261 -8.89 23.65 28.81
CA GLU A 261 -8.43 23.64 30.20
C GLU A 261 -8.21 22.21 30.73
N LYS A 262 -9.15 21.29 30.47
CA LYS A 262 -8.98 19.88 30.83
C LYS A 262 -7.77 19.26 30.14
N GLN A 263 -7.55 19.54 28.86
CA GLN A 263 -6.39 19.05 28.13
C GLN A 263 -5.08 19.58 28.72
N GLN A 264 -5.01 20.87 29.05
CA GLN A 264 -3.85 21.47 29.72
C GLN A 264 -3.60 20.84 31.10
N SER A 265 -4.67 20.65 31.88
CA SER A 265 -4.57 20.01 33.21
C SER A 265 -4.05 18.57 33.12
N PHE A 266 -4.45 17.83 32.08
CA PHE A 266 -4.00 16.45 31.85
C PHE A 266 -2.54 16.41 31.42
N GLN A 267 -2.11 17.29 30.51
CA GLN A 267 -0.71 17.42 30.13
C GLN A 267 0.18 17.78 31.31
N LYS A 268 -0.27 18.73 32.16
CA LYS A 268 0.45 19.07 33.40
C LYS A 268 0.60 17.87 34.33
N LYS A 269 -0.48 17.11 34.55
CA LYS A 269 -0.42 15.88 35.36
C LYS A 269 0.55 14.83 34.80
N GLN A 270 0.64 14.69 33.48
CA GLN A 270 1.61 13.78 32.85
C GLN A 270 3.05 14.26 33.07
N ALA A 271 3.32 15.56 32.90
CA ALA A 271 4.63 16.13 33.13
C ALA A 271 5.04 15.99 34.61
N ASP A 272 4.14 16.30 35.53
CA ASP A 272 4.38 16.17 36.97
C ASP A 272 4.64 14.69 37.36
N ALA A 273 3.90 13.74 36.78
CA ALA A 273 4.13 12.31 37.00
C ALA A 273 5.49 11.84 36.46
N ALA A 274 5.91 12.34 35.29
CA ALA A 274 7.21 12.03 34.71
C ALA A 274 8.36 12.61 35.53
N GLN A 275 8.22 13.86 36.01
CA GLN A 275 9.19 14.49 36.91
C GLN A 275 9.30 13.70 38.22
N HIS A 276 8.17 13.37 38.85
CA HIS A 276 8.18 12.59 40.08
C HIS A 276 8.84 11.21 39.90
N LYS A 277 8.60 10.54 38.76
CA LYS A 277 9.28 9.27 38.45
C LYS A 277 10.80 9.47 38.33
N ALA A 278 11.25 10.48 37.61
CA ALA A 278 12.67 10.80 37.46
C ALA A 278 13.33 11.13 38.81
N ASP A 279 12.65 11.90 39.66
CA ASP A 279 13.14 12.24 41.01
C ASP A 279 13.27 11.01 41.90
N VAL A 280 12.30 10.08 41.84
CA VAL A 280 12.37 8.81 42.57
C VAL A 280 13.52 7.94 42.06
N GLU A 281 13.70 7.81 40.74
CA GLU A 281 14.81 7.06 40.15
C GLU A 281 16.18 7.68 40.50
N ALA A 282 16.30 9.01 40.46
CA ALA A 282 17.51 9.72 40.88
C ALA A 282 17.82 9.46 42.36
N ARG A 283 16.81 9.51 43.23
CA ARG A 283 16.97 9.21 44.66
C ARG A 283 17.38 7.74 44.89
N GLN A 284 16.85 6.81 44.10
CA GLN A 284 17.25 5.40 44.17
C GLN A 284 18.69 5.18 43.70
N LYS A 285 19.12 5.80 42.60
CA LYS A 285 20.52 5.74 42.11
C LYS A 285 21.49 6.30 43.14
N GLN A 286 21.21 7.49 43.68
CA GLN A 286 22.02 8.08 44.74
C GLN A 286 22.10 7.18 45.98
N ALA A 287 21.01 6.52 46.36
CA ALA A 287 21.01 5.57 47.47
C ALA A 287 21.86 4.32 47.15
N ALA A 288 21.80 3.79 45.92
CA ALA A 288 22.58 2.65 45.46
C ALA A 288 24.09 2.97 45.39
N GLU A 289 24.46 4.10 44.78
CA GLU A 289 25.84 4.59 44.73
C GLU A 289 26.42 4.79 46.13
N LYS A 290 25.65 5.41 47.03
CA LYS A 290 26.07 5.58 48.43
C LYS A 290 26.23 4.23 49.16
N ALA A 291 25.45 3.21 48.80
CA ALA A 291 25.59 1.86 49.35
C ALA A 291 26.82 1.13 48.78
N GLU A 292 27.11 1.28 47.48
CA GLU A 292 28.31 0.72 46.85
C GLU A 292 29.59 1.38 47.36
N GLN A 293 29.60 2.70 47.52
CA GLN A 293 30.72 3.44 48.10
C GLN A 293 31.03 2.92 49.51
N LYS A 294 30.01 2.76 50.36
CA LYS A 294 30.18 2.14 51.69
C LYS A 294 30.74 0.72 51.63
N ARG A 295 30.33 -0.10 50.64
CA ARG A 295 30.88 -1.46 50.46
C ARG A 295 32.35 -1.43 50.04
N GLN A 296 32.72 -0.56 49.10
CA GLN A 296 34.11 -0.40 48.67
C GLN A 296 35.00 0.08 49.82
N ASP A 297 34.52 1.04 50.61
CA ASP A 297 35.23 1.54 51.78
C ASP A 297 35.44 0.44 52.84
N ALA A 298 34.41 -0.40 53.08
CA ALA A 298 34.52 -1.55 53.98
C ALA A 298 35.52 -2.61 53.47
N LEU A 299 35.53 -2.90 52.17
CA LEU A 299 36.51 -3.83 51.57
C LEU A 299 37.94 -3.30 51.67
N LYS A 300 38.16 -2.01 51.43
CA LYS A 300 39.48 -1.38 51.61
C LYS A 300 39.94 -1.47 53.06
N GLN A 301 39.05 -1.22 54.03
CA GLN A 301 39.37 -1.38 55.45
C GLN A 301 39.78 -2.82 55.77
N GLN A 302 39.04 -3.82 55.28
CA GLN A 302 39.39 -5.24 55.46
C GLN A 302 40.77 -5.58 54.88
N GLN A 303 41.09 -5.11 53.67
CA GLN A 303 42.41 -5.33 53.05
C GLN A 303 43.54 -4.70 53.86
N ILE A 304 43.33 -3.50 54.39
CA ILE A 304 44.32 -2.83 55.26
C ILE A 304 44.51 -3.62 56.55
N GLU A 305 43.44 -4.09 57.18
CA GLU A 305 43.52 -4.93 58.39
C GLU A 305 44.24 -6.27 58.12
N GLU A 306 43.98 -6.92 56.98
CA GLU A 306 44.67 -8.15 56.58
C GLU A 306 46.15 -7.91 56.31
N GLN A 307 46.52 -6.83 55.61
CA GLN A 307 47.92 -6.46 55.42
C GLN A 307 48.63 -6.19 56.75
N GLN A 308 47.97 -5.50 57.69
CA GLN A 308 48.52 -5.29 59.03
C GLN A 308 48.73 -6.61 59.79
N LYS A 309 47.78 -7.54 59.72
CA LYS A 309 47.92 -8.88 60.32
C LYS A 309 49.08 -9.67 59.71
N GLN A 310 49.26 -9.63 58.38
CA GLN A 310 50.39 -10.29 57.72
C GLN A 310 51.74 -9.68 58.12
N GLN A 311 51.82 -8.35 58.27
CA GLN A 311 53.02 -7.68 58.77
C GLN A 311 53.33 -8.04 60.23
N GLN A 312 52.31 -8.23 61.07
CA GLN A 312 52.50 -8.70 62.45
C GLN A 312 52.94 -10.17 62.55
N GLN A 313 52.62 -11.02 61.56
CA GLN A 313 53.07 -12.41 61.54
C GLN A 313 54.51 -12.60 61.02
N GLN A 314 55.12 -11.56 60.44
CA GLN A 314 56.49 -11.59 59.92
C GLN A 314 57.53 -10.99 60.90
N GLN A 315 57.11 -10.60 62.11
CA GLN A 315 57.97 -10.18 63.22
C GLN A 315 57.96 -11.23 64.33
#